data_AF-A0A1V5UG77-F1
#
_entry.id   AF-A0A1V5UG77-F1
#
_cell.length_a   1.000
_cell.length_b   1.000
_cell.length_c   1.000
_cell.angle_alpha   90.00
_cell.angle_beta   90.00
_cell.angle_gamma   90.00
#
_symmetry.space_group_name_H-M   'P 1'
#
loop_
_entity.id
_entity.type
_entity.pdbx_description
1 polymer ?
#
loop_
_entity_poly.entity_id
_entity_poly.type
_entity_poly.pdbx_seq_one_letter_code
_entity_poly.pdbx_strand_id
1 'polypeptide(L)'
;MKLNVKLNFDASKVEKAARKGCITSLRGAAAYIYKVARNSIRRRVNPDKASPPGTPPYAHSTGITDIKKSIAFKVDEKNMTAVVGPVHIKGGLGNVARLHEFGGTKETEKSKKPMAGDWDTTKAGPVAINKDNVIVFGKLRSDKQRARAWRISSMPGVRYANKKEQGLVRYRAKMRKEQAIQKKGTLNYPERPYMGPALQKSQEKIAPMWRNAIISN
;
A
#
# COMPACT_ATOMS: atom_id res chain seq x y z
N MET A 1 -15.84 -32.75 65.59
CA MET A 1 -14.65 -33.35 64.94
C MET A 1 -13.91 -32.24 64.19
N LYS A 2 -12.71 -31.85 64.63
CA LYS A 2 -11.90 -30.80 63.96
C LYS A 2 -10.98 -31.48 62.94
N LEU A 3 -11.20 -31.21 61.66
CA LEU A 3 -10.31 -31.63 60.57
C LEU A 3 -9.19 -30.59 60.43
N ASN A 4 -7.96 -31.00 60.71
CA ASN A 4 -6.77 -30.20 60.42
C ASN A 4 -6.25 -30.60 59.04
N VAL A 5 -6.35 -29.67 58.08
CA VAL A 5 -5.82 -29.84 56.72
C VAL A 5 -4.55 -29.01 56.60
N LYS A 6 -3.45 -29.63 56.15
CA LYS A 6 -2.22 -28.91 55.79
C LYS A 6 -2.27 -28.58 54.30
N LEU A 7 -2.23 -27.29 53.95
CA LEU A 7 -2.18 -26.79 52.58
C LEU A 7 -0.74 -26.39 52.24
N ASN A 8 -0.17 -27.00 51.21
CA ASN A 8 1.10 -26.58 50.62
C ASN A 8 0.81 -25.64 49.44
N PHE A 9 0.76 -24.33 49.70
CA PHE A 9 0.50 -23.30 48.68
C PHE A 9 1.81 -22.62 48.25
N ASP A 10 2.20 -22.81 46.99
CA ASP A 10 3.35 -22.12 46.39
C ASP A 10 2.87 -20.93 45.55
N ALA A 11 2.83 -19.76 46.16
CA ALA A 11 2.33 -18.54 45.54
C ALA A 11 3.09 -18.18 44.24
N SER A 12 4.41 -18.38 44.22
CA SER A 12 5.26 -18.03 43.07
C SER A 12 4.93 -18.89 41.85
N LYS A 13 4.71 -20.20 42.06
CA LYS A 13 4.31 -21.10 40.98
C LYS A 13 2.94 -20.74 40.42
N VAL A 14 1.97 -20.45 41.27
CA VAL A 14 0.61 -20.07 40.86
C VAL A 14 0.63 -18.76 40.06
N GLU A 15 1.38 -17.76 40.52
CA GLU A 15 1.52 -16.48 39.80
C GLU A 15 2.13 -16.67 38.42
N LYS A 16 3.21 -17.46 38.31
CA LYS A 16 3.86 -17.78 37.02
C LYS A 16 2.91 -18.51 36.08
N ALA A 17 2.14 -19.48 36.59
CA ALA A 17 1.15 -20.22 35.82
C ALA A 17 0.03 -19.29 35.32
N ALA A 18 -0.50 -18.43 36.19
CA ALA A 18 -1.53 -17.46 35.83
C ALA A 18 -1.07 -16.47 34.75
N ARG A 19 0.15 -15.92 34.89
CA ARG A 19 0.74 -15.03 33.88
C ARG A 19 0.90 -15.74 32.53
N LYS A 20 1.47 -16.95 32.53
CA LYS A 20 1.65 -17.75 31.31
C LYS A 20 0.32 -18.07 30.62
N GLY A 21 -0.67 -18.46 31.41
CA GLY A 21 -2.04 -18.70 30.96
C GLY A 21 -2.64 -17.49 30.27
N CYS A 22 -2.61 -16.34 30.95
CA CYS A 22 -3.18 -15.11 30.43
C CYS A 22 -2.44 -14.61 29.17
N ILE A 23 -1.11 -14.74 29.07
CA ILE A 23 -0.37 -14.44 27.82
C ILE A 23 -0.85 -15.33 26.67
N THR A 24 -1.07 -16.62 26.93
CA THR A 24 -1.54 -17.58 25.92
C THR A 24 -2.95 -17.23 25.44
N SER A 25 -3.86 -16.91 26.38
CA SER A 25 -5.22 -16.45 26.07
C SER A 25 -5.20 -15.13 25.28
N LEU A 26 -4.36 -14.16 25.66
CA LEU A 26 -4.20 -12.88 24.94
C LEU A 26 -3.70 -13.08 23.52
N ARG A 27 -2.72 -13.96 23.30
CA ARG A 27 -2.24 -14.30 21.94
C ARG A 27 -3.36 -14.90 21.11
N GLY A 28 -4.13 -15.82 21.68
CA GLY A 28 -5.29 -16.43 21.01
C GLY A 28 -6.36 -15.40 20.65
N ALA A 29 -6.73 -14.55 21.59
CA ALA A 29 -7.74 -13.51 21.39
C ALA A 29 -7.31 -12.49 20.34
N ALA A 30 -6.07 -11.99 20.42
CA ALA A 30 -5.52 -11.05 19.45
C ALA A 30 -5.46 -11.66 18.04
N ALA A 31 -5.01 -12.91 17.92
CA ALA A 31 -4.99 -13.63 16.65
C ALA A 31 -6.41 -13.84 16.07
N TYR A 32 -7.39 -14.07 16.94
CA TYR A 32 -8.78 -14.23 16.53
C TYR A 32 -9.37 -12.92 16.01
N ILE A 33 -9.20 -11.80 16.73
CA ILE A 33 -9.62 -10.47 16.28
C ILE A 33 -8.95 -10.12 14.95
N TYR A 34 -7.63 -10.35 14.84
CA TYR A 34 -6.87 -10.18 13.61
C TYR A 34 -7.48 -10.96 12.43
N LYS A 35 -7.84 -12.23 12.65
CA LYS A 35 -8.46 -13.09 11.63
C LYS A 35 -9.83 -12.58 11.22
N VAL A 36 -10.68 -12.17 12.17
CA VAL A 36 -12.01 -11.62 11.90
C VAL A 36 -11.90 -10.33 11.09
N ALA A 37 -11.02 -9.41 11.48
CA ALA A 37 -10.76 -8.17 10.77
C ALA A 37 -10.30 -8.43 9.32
N ARG A 38 -9.34 -9.36 9.14
CA ARG A 38 -8.84 -9.73 7.81
C ARG A 38 -9.90 -10.40 6.91
N ASN A 39 -10.84 -11.14 7.51
CA ASN A 39 -11.95 -11.76 6.80
C ASN A 39 -13.05 -10.77 6.44
N SER A 40 -13.22 -9.70 7.23
CA SER A 40 -14.19 -8.64 6.93
C SER A 40 -13.86 -7.87 5.64
N ILE A 41 -12.57 -7.72 5.34
CA ILE A 41 -12.08 -7.13 4.09
C ILE A 41 -12.27 -8.15 2.97
N ARG A 42 -13.28 -7.97 2.12
CA ARG A 42 -13.55 -8.86 0.99
C ARG A 42 -12.68 -8.51 -0.21
N ARG A 43 -12.27 -9.52 -0.98
CA ARG A 43 -11.50 -9.30 -2.22
C ARG A 43 -12.44 -8.94 -3.37
N ARG A 44 -12.04 -8.00 -4.21
CA ARG A 44 -12.82 -7.57 -5.37
C ARG A 44 -11.89 -7.26 -6.55
N VAL A 45 -12.12 -7.94 -7.67
CA VAL A 45 -11.24 -7.89 -8.85
C VAL A 45 -11.32 -6.54 -9.56
N ASN A 46 -12.51 -5.97 -9.69
CA ASN A 46 -12.70 -4.66 -10.32
C ASN A 46 -12.09 -3.55 -9.43
N PRO A 47 -11.02 -2.84 -9.88
CA PRO A 47 -10.34 -1.82 -9.10
C PRO A 47 -11.15 -0.54 -8.89
N ASP A 48 -12.08 -0.23 -9.80
CA ASP A 48 -12.81 1.05 -9.79
C ASP A 48 -13.96 1.07 -8.80
N LYS A 49 -14.40 -0.11 -8.35
CA LYS A 49 -15.52 -0.22 -7.42
C LYS A 49 -15.03 -0.36 -5.97
N ALA A 50 -15.02 0.78 -5.28
CA ALA A 50 -14.82 0.86 -3.85
C ALA A 50 -16.04 0.31 -3.07
N SER A 51 -15.86 -0.03 -1.79
CA SER A 51 -16.98 -0.37 -0.91
C SER A 51 -17.86 0.88 -0.64
N PRO A 52 -19.06 0.73 -0.06
CA PRO A 52 -19.79 1.86 0.54
C PRO A 52 -19.10 2.41 1.80
N PRO A 53 -19.23 3.72 2.13
CA PRO A 53 -18.83 4.26 3.44
C PRO A 53 -19.45 3.46 4.60
N GLY A 54 -18.75 3.35 5.73
CA GLY A 54 -19.15 2.56 6.89
C GLY A 54 -18.93 1.05 6.76
N THR A 55 -18.69 0.53 5.55
CA THR A 55 -18.35 -0.88 5.33
C THR A 55 -16.85 -1.08 5.17
N PRO A 56 -16.31 -2.26 5.54
CA PRO A 56 -14.88 -2.57 5.36
C PRO A 56 -14.39 -2.32 3.94
N PRO A 57 -13.15 -1.84 3.76
CA PRO A 57 -12.58 -1.64 2.43
C PRO A 57 -12.47 -2.96 1.68
N TYR A 58 -12.55 -2.90 0.34
CA TYR A 58 -12.25 -4.05 -0.49
C TYR A 58 -10.73 -4.18 -0.71
N ALA A 59 -10.27 -5.42 -0.79
CA ALA A 59 -8.93 -5.74 -1.25
C ALA A 59 -8.93 -5.89 -2.78
N HIS A 60 -8.22 -4.99 -3.47
CA HIS A 60 -8.08 -5.01 -4.93
C HIS A 60 -6.76 -5.63 -5.41
N SER A 61 -5.74 -5.60 -4.56
CA SER A 61 -4.41 -6.13 -4.84
C SER A 61 -4.18 -7.51 -4.24
N THR A 62 -3.16 -8.19 -4.76
CA THR A 62 -2.60 -9.42 -4.19
C THR A 62 -1.11 -9.18 -3.86
N GLY A 63 -0.51 -10.07 -3.07
CA GLY A 63 0.92 -9.96 -2.75
C GLY A 63 1.23 -8.90 -1.70
N ILE A 64 2.31 -8.14 -1.87
CA ILE A 64 2.86 -7.23 -0.84
C ILE A 64 1.96 -6.01 -0.61
N THR A 65 1.20 -5.59 -1.61
CA THR A 65 0.33 -4.41 -1.57
C THR A 65 -1.11 -4.72 -1.16
N ASP A 66 -1.41 -5.95 -0.69
CA ASP A 66 -2.74 -6.34 -0.24
C ASP A 66 -3.07 -5.67 1.11
N ILE A 67 -4.14 -4.87 1.15
CA ILE A 67 -4.58 -4.16 2.37
C ILE A 67 -4.81 -5.11 3.53
N LYS A 68 -5.17 -6.37 3.27
CA LYS A 68 -5.31 -7.42 4.30
C LYS A 68 -4.02 -7.66 5.07
N LYS A 69 -2.87 -7.46 4.45
CA LYS A 69 -1.57 -7.64 5.08
C LYS A 69 -1.20 -6.48 5.98
N SER A 70 -1.81 -5.30 5.81
CA SER A 70 -1.55 -4.14 6.66
C SER A 70 -1.96 -4.36 8.12
N ILE A 71 -2.87 -5.30 8.40
CA ILE A 71 -3.29 -5.60 9.77
C ILE A 71 -2.22 -6.49 10.42
N ALA A 72 -1.83 -6.18 11.64
CA ALA A 72 -1.02 -7.06 12.48
C ALA A 72 -1.48 -6.98 13.94
N PHE A 73 -0.95 -7.89 14.75
CA PHE A 73 -1.15 -7.87 16.19
C PHE A 73 0.16 -8.12 16.93
N LYS A 74 0.24 -7.59 18.15
CA LYS A 74 1.34 -7.84 19.08
C LYS A 74 0.80 -7.92 20.50
N VAL A 75 1.31 -8.87 21.26
CA VAL A 75 1.06 -8.98 22.70
C VAL A 75 2.26 -8.37 23.42
N ASP A 76 1.99 -7.47 24.34
CA ASP A 76 2.94 -6.96 25.31
C ASP A 76 2.81 -7.80 26.59
N GLU A 77 3.79 -8.68 26.80
CA GLU A 77 3.83 -9.62 27.92
C GLU A 77 4.09 -8.93 29.26
N LYS A 78 4.71 -7.75 29.26
CA LYS A 78 4.99 -7.00 30.50
C LYS A 78 3.73 -6.38 31.04
N ASN A 79 2.96 -5.74 30.16
CA ASN A 79 1.73 -5.04 30.52
C ASN A 79 0.49 -5.93 30.42
N MET A 80 0.61 -7.18 29.94
CA MET A 80 -0.52 -8.09 29.72
C MET A 80 -1.59 -7.49 28.81
N THR A 81 -1.15 -6.74 27.80
CA THR A 81 -2.01 -6.07 26.83
C THR A 81 -1.78 -6.61 25.44
N ALA A 82 -2.82 -6.66 24.60
CA ALA A 82 -2.70 -6.99 23.20
C ALA A 82 -3.18 -5.83 22.33
N VAL A 83 -2.39 -5.50 21.29
CA VAL A 83 -2.72 -4.46 20.32
C VAL A 83 -2.93 -5.12 18.97
N VAL A 84 -4.05 -4.79 18.31
CA VAL A 84 -4.39 -5.28 16.97
C VAL A 84 -4.78 -4.08 16.11
N GLY A 85 -4.25 -3.97 14.90
CA GLY A 85 -4.62 -2.86 14.02
C GLY A 85 -3.78 -2.75 12.75
N PRO A 86 -4.04 -1.71 11.93
CA PRO A 86 -3.22 -1.40 10.77
C PRO A 86 -1.82 -0.96 11.19
N VAL A 87 -0.81 -1.69 10.72
CA VAL A 87 0.61 -1.44 10.91
C VAL A 87 1.22 -0.94 9.60
N HIS A 88 2.22 -0.07 9.73
CA HIS A 88 2.98 0.44 8.61
C HIS A 88 3.77 -0.68 7.92
N ILE A 89 3.38 -0.99 6.69
CA ILE A 89 4.14 -1.85 5.78
C ILE A 89 4.76 -0.98 4.68
N LYS A 90 5.95 -1.37 4.19
CA LYS A 90 6.62 -0.74 3.04
C LYS A 90 5.60 -0.50 1.90
N GLY A 91 5.62 0.71 1.33
CA GLY A 91 4.65 1.15 0.33
C GLY A 91 3.48 1.99 0.89
N GLY A 92 3.49 2.34 2.17
CA GLY A 92 2.50 3.27 2.76
C GLY A 92 1.11 2.66 2.96
N LEU A 93 0.99 1.33 2.87
CA LEU A 93 -0.26 0.60 2.96
C LEU A 93 -0.93 0.74 4.33
N GLY A 94 -0.12 0.78 5.40
CA GLY A 94 -0.62 0.98 6.76
C GLY A 94 -1.29 2.33 6.97
N ASN A 95 -0.78 3.39 6.30
CA ASN A 95 -1.43 4.70 6.32
C ASN A 95 -2.77 4.67 5.59
N VAL A 96 -2.85 4.00 4.44
CA VAL A 96 -4.11 3.86 3.70
C VAL A 96 -5.13 3.06 4.51
N ALA A 97 -4.71 1.99 5.18
CA ALA A 97 -5.58 1.20 6.04
C ALA A 97 -6.07 2.00 7.26
N ARG A 98 -5.20 2.81 7.88
CA ARG A 98 -5.57 3.75 8.96
C ARG A 98 -6.58 4.81 8.48
N LEU A 99 -6.35 5.40 7.30
CA LEU A 99 -7.26 6.37 6.68
C LEU A 99 -8.62 5.73 6.36
N HIS A 100 -8.66 4.45 6.04
CA HIS A 100 -9.92 3.74 5.89
C HIS A 100 -10.58 3.43 7.24
N GLU A 101 -9.84 3.12 8.30
CA GLU A 101 -10.44 2.86 9.62
C GLU A 101 -11.09 4.11 10.22
N PHE A 102 -10.37 5.24 10.23
CA PHE A 102 -10.78 6.47 10.92
C PHE A 102 -11.23 7.59 9.99
N GLY A 103 -11.17 7.38 8.67
CA GLY A 103 -11.39 8.44 7.70
C GLY A 103 -10.21 9.41 7.60
N GLY A 104 -10.30 10.35 6.66
CA GLY A 104 -9.41 11.49 6.57
C GLY A 104 -8.94 11.79 5.15
N THR A 105 -7.98 12.70 5.03
CA THR A 105 -7.46 13.16 3.75
C THR A 105 -5.98 12.90 3.62
N LYS A 106 -5.54 12.52 2.42
CA LYS A 106 -4.13 12.37 2.09
C LYS A 106 -3.77 13.31 0.95
N GLU A 107 -2.74 14.12 1.16
CA GLU A 107 -2.14 14.88 0.07
C GLU A 107 -1.46 13.92 -0.91
N THR A 108 -1.70 14.15 -2.19
CA THR A 108 -1.08 13.43 -3.29
C THR A 108 -0.41 14.42 -4.21
N GLU A 109 0.81 14.06 -4.58
CA GLU A 109 1.52 14.77 -5.63
C GLU A 109 1.08 14.16 -6.96
N LYS A 110 0.29 14.89 -7.75
CA LYS A 110 0.06 14.51 -9.14
C LYS A 110 1.21 15.05 -9.97
N SER A 111 1.97 14.15 -10.61
CA SER A 111 2.81 14.56 -11.73
C SER A 111 1.89 15.10 -12.82
N LYS A 112 2.20 16.28 -13.36
CA LYS A 112 1.45 16.79 -14.53
C LYS A 112 1.58 15.74 -15.64
N LYS A 113 0.46 15.32 -16.25
CA LYS A 113 0.51 14.52 -17.49
C LYS A 113 1.39 15.32 -18.47
N PRO A 114 2.31 14.68 -19.21
CA PRO A 114 2.98 15.37 -20.30
C PRO A 114 1.91 15.97 -21.20
N MET A 115 2.04 17.25 -21.59
CA MET A 115 1.06 17.91 -22.44
C MET A 115 0.81 17.06 -23.69
N ALA A 116 -0.45 16.84 -24.04
CA ALA A 116 -0.84 16.25 -25.31
C ALA A 116 -0.30 17.16 -26.43
N GLY A 117 0.82 16.78 -27.04
CA GLY A 117 1.58 17.63 -27.95
C GLY A 117 3.08 17.29 -28.03
N ASP A 118 3.62 16.47 -27.14
CA ASP A 118 5.00 15.94 -27.25
C ASP A 118 5.01 14.86 -28.35
N TRP A 119 5.23 15.29 -29.59
CA TRP A 119 5.47 14.39 -30.72
C TRP A 119 6.75 13.62 -30.45
N ASP A 120 6.61 12.30 -30.35
CA ASP A 120 7.74 11.39 -30.19
C ASP A 120 8.57 11.42 -31.48
N THR A 121 9.72 12.10 -31.44
CA THR A 121 10.68 12.16 -32.55
C THR A 121 11.25 10.78 -32.90
N THR A 122 11.06 9.77 -32.04
CA THR A 122 11.40 8.37 -32.36
C THR A 122 10.31 7.65 -33.18
N LYS A 123 9.09 8.20 -33.24
CA LYS A 123 7.98 7.71 -34.08
C LYS A 123 7.77 8.51 -35.37
N ALA A 124 8.19 9.77 -35.41
CA ALA A 124 8.19 10.60 -36.60
C ALA A 124 9.52 10.47 -37.35
N GLY A 125 9.50 9.83 -38.51
CA GLY A 125 10.64 9.76 -39.43
C GLY A 125 10.78 11.04 -40.27
N PRO A 126 11.59 11.02 -41.35
CA PRO A 126 11.90 12.21 -42.12
C PRO A 126 10.64 12.89 -42.67
N VAL A 127 10.72 14.21 -42.78
CA VAL A 127 9.70 15.06 -43.39
C VAL A 127 9.63 14.71 -44.88
N ALA A 128 8.47 14.26 -45.36
CA ALA A 128 8.20 14.00 -46.77
C ALA A 128 7.14 14.99 -47.26
N ILE A 129 7.21 15.36 -48.53
CA ILE A 129 6.17 16.14 -49.20
C ILE A 129 5.36 15.14 -50.03
N ASN A 130 4.04 15.04 -49.80
CA ASN A 130 3.18 14.19 -50.62
C ASN A 130 2.95 14.84 -52.01
N LYS A 131 2.39 14.09 -52.96
CA LYS A 131 2.06 14.55 -54.32
C LYS A 131 1.25 15.85 -54.37
N ASP A 132 0.49 16.13 -53.30
CA ASP A 132 -0.32 17.35 -53.15
C ASP A 132 0.42 18.50 -52.42
N ASN A 133 1.76 18.46 -52.34
CA ASN A 133 2.60 19.45 -51.67
C ASN A 133 2.35 19.66 -50.16
N VAL A 134 1.68 18.71 -49.51
CA VAL A 134 1.46 18.72 -48.05
C VAL A 134 2.65 18.09 -47.33
N ILE A 135 3.13 18.75 -46.27
CA ILE A 135 4.17 18.23 -45.39
C ILE A 135 3.60 17.06 -44.56
N VAL A 136 4.15 15.86 -44.72
CA VAL A 136 3.74 14.65 -44.00
C VAL A 136 4.92 14.00 -43.28
N PHE A 137 4.73 13.62 -42.01
CA PHE A 137 5.73 12.88 -41.24
C PHE A 137 5.63 11.37 -41.53
N GLY A 138 6.62 10.78 -42.20
CA GLY A 138 6.65 9.34 -42.47
C GLY A 138 6.98 8.53 -41.21
N LYS A 139 6.22 7.47 -40.88
CA LYS A 139 6.57 6.59 -39.74
C LYS A 139 7.78 5.72 -40.07
N LEU A 140 8.78 5.65 -39.18
CA LEU A 140 9.85 4.64 -39.26
C LEU A 140 9.28 3.29 -38.81
N ARG A 141 9.03 2.39 -39.77
CA ARG A 141 8.28 1.14 -39.56
C ARG A 141 9.15 -0.03 -39.10
N SER A 142 10.45 -0.03 -39.42
CA SER A 142 11.37 -1.13 -39.11
C SER A 142 12.47 -0.70 -38.14
N ASP A 143 12.91 -1.62 -37.26
CA ASP A 143 14.03 -1.37 -36.35
C ASP A 143 15.35 -1.09 -37.07
N LYS A 144 15.54 -1.62 -38.29
CA LYS A 144 16.67 -1.26 -39.17
C LYS A 144 16.59 0.21 -39.61
N GLN A 145 15.39 0.73 -39.88
CA GLN A 145 15.19 2.14 -40.23
C GLN A 145 15.45 3.05 -39.02
N ARG A 146 15.05 2.62 -37.81
CA ARG A 146 15.35 3.33 -36.56
C ARG A 146 16.85 3.35 -36.26
N ALA A 147 17.53 2.20 -36.35
CA ALA A 147 18.97 2.11 -36.14
C ALA A 147 19.77 2.92 -37.17
N ARG A 148 19.31 2.98 -38.42
CA ARG A 148 19.92 3.82 -39.46
C ARG A 148 19.71 5.31 -39.18
N ALA A 149 18.53 5.73 -38.75
CA ALA A 149 18.26 7.11 -38.34
C ALA A 149 19.12 7.52 -37.14
N TRP A 150 19.25 6.63 -36.15
CA TRP A 150 20.10 6.85 -34.98
C TRP A 150 21.58 6.94 -35.34
N ARG A 151 22.03 6.13 -36.32
CA ARG A 151 23.39 6.20 -36.85
C ARG A 151 23.65 7.50 -37.61
N ILE A 152 22.70 7.96 -38.42
CA ILE A 152 22.78 9.25 -39.14
C ILE A 152 22.81 10.41 -38.15
N SER A 153 22.00 10.40 -37.08
CA SER A 153 22.09 11.42 -36.02
C SER A 153 23.38 11.37 -35.20
N SER A 154 24.11 10.25 -35.27
CA SER A 154 25.36 10.00 -34.55
C SER A 154 26.61 10.14 -35.43
N MET A 155 26.46 10.47 -36.73
CA MET A 155 27.58 10.64 -37.64
C MET A 155 28.31 11.97 -37.40
N PRO A 156 29.66 12.00 -37.40
CA PRO A 156 30.43 13.23 -37.30
C PRO A 156 30.17 14.11 -38.53
N GLY A 157 29.78 15.37 -38.31
CA GLY A 157 29.41 16.32 -39.38
C GLY A 157 27.92 16.63 -39.48
N VAL A 158 27.04 15.82 -38.85
CA VAL A 158 25.63 16.19 -38.68
C VAL A 158 25.52 17.21 -37.56
N ARG A 159 25.51 18.50 -37.94
CA ARG A 159 25.34 19.61 -37.01
C ARG A 159 23.87 19.69 -36.62
N TYR A 160 23.52 19.30 -35.38
CA TYR A 160 22.44 20.04 -34.71
C TYR A 160 22.89 21.49 -34.67
N ALA A 161 22.03 22.41 -35.08
CA ALA A 161 22.42 23.73 -35.56
C ALA A 161 23.35 24.47 -34.58
N ASN A 162 23.34 24.18 -33.27
CA ASN A 162 24.34 24.71 -32.33
C ASN A 162 24.63 23.79 -31.11
N LYS A 163 25.86 23.83 -30.57
CA LYS A 163 26.25 23.20 -29.27
C LYS A 163 25.39 23.70 -28.09
N LYS A 164 24.78 24.88 -28.22
CA LYS A 164 23.74 25.42 -27.32
C LYS A 164 22.50 24.52 -27.25
N GLU A 165 22.16 23.78 -28.31
CA GLU A 165 20.91 23.00 -28.39
C GLU A 165 20.93 21.72 -27.55
N GLN A 166 22.09 21.05 -27.40
CA GLN A 166 22.19 19.90 -26.50
C GLN A 166 22.03 20.31 -25.02
N GLY A 167 22.64 21.44 -24.66
CA GLY A 167 22.43 22.09 -23.37
C GLY A 167 20.97 22.53 -23.21
N LEU A 168 20.35 23.05 -24.26
CA LEU A 168 18.94 23.47 -24.28
C LEU A 168 17.97 22.30 -24.16
N VAL A 169 18.27 21.12 -24.72
CA VAL A 169 17.45 19.90 -24.57
C VAL A 169 17.52 19.39 -23.13
N ARG A 170 18.73 19.31 -22.55
CA ARG A 170 18.90 18.93 -21.13
C ARG A 170 18.29 19.96 -20.18
N TYR A 171 18.47 21.24 -20.46
CA TYR A 171 17.88 22.36 -19.73
C TYR A 171 16.36 22.35 -19.86
N ARG A 172 15.79 22.15 -21.06
CA ARG A 172 14.34 21.97 -21.25
C ARG A 172 13.82 20.73 -20.55
N ALA A 173 14.56 19.63 -20.52
CA ALA A 173 14.19 18.43 -19.76
C ALA A 173 14.22 18.68 -18.25
N LYS A 174 15.22 19.43 -17.76
CA LYS A 174 15.34 19.86 -16.36
C LYS A 174 14.22 20.84 -15.99
N MET A 175 14.00 21.88 -16.78
CA MET A 175 12.89 22.83 -16.66
C MET A 175 11.54 22.13 -16.79
N ARG A 176 11.39 21.10 -17.63
CA ARG A 176 10.18 20.26 -17.70
C ARG A 176 10.00 19.48 -16.41
N LYS A 177 11.08 18.90 -15.86
CA LYS A 177 11.04 18.19 -14.56
C LYS A 177 10.69 19.15 -13.42
N GLU A 178 11.19 20.38 -13.49
CA GLU A 178 10.92 21.48 -12.54
C GLU A 178 9.53 22.11 -12.73
N GLN A 179 8.99 22.19 -13.94
CA GLN A 179 7.63 22.69 -14.23
C GLN A 179 6.55 21.59 -14.07
N ALA A 180 6.93 20.32 -14.23
CA ALA A 180 6.14 19.15 -13.88
C ALA A 180 6.03 18.93 -12.37
N ILE A 181 6.71 19.77 -11.57
CA ILE A 181 6.51 19.85 -10.12
C ILE A 181 5.05 20.19 -9.86
N GLN A 182 4.33 19.10 -9.60
CA GLN A 182 3.34 18.84 -8.56
C GLN A 182 2.15 19.81 -8.51
N LYS A 183 1.06 19.41 -9.16
CA LYS A 183 -0.25 19.84 -8.66
C LYS A 183 -0.55 18.99 -7.43
N LYS A 184 -0.55 19.60 -6.24
CA LYS A 184 -1.02 18.92 -5.02
C LYS A 184 -2.52 18.67 -5.17
N GLY A 185 -2.91 17.40 -5.11
CA GLY A 185 -4.30 16.98 -5.06
C GLY A 185 -4.59 16.34 -3.72
N THR A 186 -5.79 16.53 -3.20
CA THR A 186 -6.21 15.88 -1.95
C THR A 186 -7.07 14.67 -2.28
N LEU A 187 -6.72 13.51 -1.75
CA LEU A 187 -7.58 12.32 -1.76
C LEU A 187 -8.37 12.28 -0.46
N ASN A 188 -9.70 12.18 -0.57
CA ASN A 188 -10.58 12.00 0.57
C ASN A 188 -10.89 10.50 0.77
N TYR A 189 -10.73 10.02 1.99
CA TYR A 189 -11.00 8.65 2.42
C TYR A 189 -12.17 8.68 3.41
N PRO A 190 -13.39 8.26 3.01
CA PRO A 190 -14.48 8.11 3.96
C PRO A 190 -14.18 6.97 4.93
N GLU A 191 -14.74 7.07 6.12
CA GLU A 191 -14.66 6.05 7.17
C GLU A 191 -15.22 4.71 6.70
N ARG A 192 -14.46 3.66 6.94
CA ARG A 192 -14.69 2.26 6.54
C ARG A 192 -14.16 1.35 7.64
N PRO A 193 -14.75 1.42 8.84
CA PRO A 193 -14.23 0.71 10.01
C PRO A 193 -14.31 -0.80 9.79
N TYR A 194 -13.22 -1.49 10.11
CA TYR A 194 -13.12 -2.93 10.05
C TYR A 194 -12.50 -3.53 11.31
N MET A 195 -11.77 -2.75 12.11
CA MET A 195 -11.20 -3.21 13.38
C MET A 195 -12.25 -3.19 14.51
N GLY A 196 -12.94 -2.06 14.70
CA GLY A 196 -13.99 -1.93 15.74
C GLY A 196 -15.08 -3.00 15.62
N PRO A 197 -15.72 -3.15 14.44
CA PRO A 197 -16.71 -4.20 14.21
C PRO A 197 -16.14 -5.61 14.37
N ALA A 198 -14.86 -5.84 14.08
CA ALA A 198 -14.23 -7.14 14.28
C ALA A 198 -14.12 -7.48 15.77
N LEU A 199 -13.73 -6.51 16.60
CA LEU A 199 -13.67 -6.68 18.06
C LEU A 199 -15.06 -7.04 18.62
N GLN A 200 -16.09 -6.26 18.28
CA GLN A 200 -17.45 -6.50 18.74
C GLN A 200 -17.93 -7.92 18.42
N LYS A 201 -17.75 -8.36 17.17
CA LYS A 201 -18.12 -9.72 16.72
C LYS A 201 -17.34 -10.83 17.42
N SER A 202 -16.15 -10.54 17.93
CA SER A 202 -15.29 -11.54 18.54
C SER A 202 -15.45 -11.67 20.05
N GLN A 203 -16.12 -10.72 20.73
CA GLN A 203 -16.30 -10.70 22.19
C GLN A 203 -16.79 -12.03 22.77
N GLU A 204 -17.84 -12.61 22.19
CA GLU A 204 -18.42 -13.87 22.67
C GLU A 204 -17.46 -15.07 22.54
N LYS A 205 -16.60 -15.05 21.52
CA LYS A 205 -15.69 -16.15 21.19
C LYS A 205 -14.36 -16.05 21.90
N ILE A 206 -13.94 -14.84 22.28
CA ILE A 206 -12.70 -14.64 23.02
C ILE A 206 -12.89 -14.93 24.52
N ALA A 207 -14.03 -14.60 25.13
CA ALA A 207 -14.23 -14.79 26.58
C ALA A 207 -13.93 -16.22 27.08
N PRO A 208 -14.35 -17.31 26.39
CA PRO A 208 -14.00 -18.67 26.80
C PRO A 208 -12.50 -19.00 26.78
N MET A 209 -11.67 -18.23 26.08
CA MET A 209 -10.22 -18.46 26.01
C MET A 209 -9.52 -18.28 27.37
N TRP A 210 -10.16 -17.63 28.34
CA TRP A 210 -9.64 -17.46 29.70
C TRP A 210 -10.14 -18.52 30.68
N ARG A 211 -11.13 -19.36 30.31
CA ARG A 211 -11.77 -20.33 31.22
C ARG A 211 -10.77 -21.30 31.85
N ASN A 212 -9.75 -21.71 31.11
CA ASN A 212 -8.71 -22.64 31.55
C ASN A 212 -7.33 -21.99 31.50
N ALA A 213 -7.23 -20.67 31.72
CA ALA A 213 -5.93 -19.99 31.68
C ALA A 213 -5.00 -20.50 32.81
N ILE A 214 -5.56 -20.86 33.96
CA ILE A 214 -4.80 -21.44 35.08
C ILE A 214 -4.98 -22.95 35.00
N ILE A 215 -4.01 -23.65 34.41
CA ILE A 215 -3.95 -25.11 34.42
C ILE A 215 -3.01 -25.50 35.55
N SER A 216 -3.53 -26.19 36.58
CA SER A 216 -2.68 -26.90 37.52
C SER A 216 -2.13 -28.14 36.81
N ASN A 217 -0.85 -28.12 36.46
CA ASN A 217 -0.11 -29.36 36.19
C ASN A 217 0.31 -30.01 37.50
#